data_AF-A0A960T206-F1
#
_entry.id   AF-A0A960T206-F1
#
_cell.length_a   1.000
_cell.length_b   1.000
_cell.length_c   1.000
_cell.angle_alpha   90.00
_cell.angle_beta   90.00
_cell.angle_gamma   90.00
#
_symmetry.space_group_name_H-M   'P 1'
#
loop_
_entity.id
_entity.type
_entity.pdbx_description
1 polymer ?
#
loop_
_entity_poly.entity_id
_entity_poly.type
_entity_poly.pdbx_seq_one_letter_code
_entity_poly.pdbx_strand_id
1 'polypeptide(L)'
;QESRLAGPREEAAAPCLSPEEEAEALALLQAPDLLERVAAAYEAAGITGEKTNLLAAYLAATSRKLEKPLAVIIQSTSAAGKSTLMDAVLSFFPGEEQVKYSAMTGQSLYYLGEANLKHRILAIVEEEGAEKASYALKLLQSEGELTIASTGKDPTAAVWKPRNTTSKARSRSCSPPLPSTSTRN
;
A
#
# COMPACT_ATOMS: atom_id res chain seq x y z
N GLN A 1 25.62 6.44 8.58
CA GLN A 1 25.24 7.02 7.26
C GLN A 1 23.79 6.64 6.98
N GLU A 2 22.84 7.22 7.72
CA GLU A 2 21.44 6.72 7.75
C GLU A 2 20.39 7.83 7.58
N SER A 3 20.78 9.07 7.26
CA SER A 3 19.89 10.25 7.33
C SER A 3 19.15 10.60 6.04
N ARG A 4 18.65 9.61 5.28
CA ARG A 4 17.86 9.87 4.06
C ARG A 4 16.58 9.05 3.94
N LEU A 5 15.97 8.66 5.06
CA LEU A 5 14.55 8.31 5.02
C LEU A 5 13.74 9.61 4.93
N ALA A 6 12.98 9.69 3.85
CA ALA A 6 12.34 10.88 3.31
C ALA A 6 11.57 11.68 4.39
N GLY A 7 11.77 13.00 4.37
CA GLY A 7 10.88 13.93 5.06
C GLY A 7 9.42 13.76 4.60
N PRO A 8 8.45 14.34 5.34
CA PRO A 8 7.04 14.18 5.06
C PRO A 8 6.75 14.59 3.61
N ARG A 9 6.49 13.61 2.75
CA ARG A 9 5.97 13.85 1.41
C ARG A 9 4.56 14.35 1.59
N GLU A 10 4.40 15.64 1.37
CA GLU A 10 3.14 16.38 1.28
C GLU A 10 2.10 15.50 0.58
N GLU A 11 0.92 15.38 1.20
CA GLU A 11 -0.19 14.56 0.73
C GLU A 11 -0.61 15.12 -0.63
N ALA A 12 -0.05 14.56 -1.71
CA ALA A 12 -0.23 15.06 -3.06
C ALA A 12 -1.74 15.15 -3.33
N ALA A 13 -2.21 16.36 -3.60
CA ALA A 13 -3.61 16.62 -3.88
C ALA A 13 -4.04 15.69 -5.01
N ALA A 14 -5.13 14.96 -4.81
CA ALA A 14 -5.72 14.12 -5.84
C ALA A 14 -5.86 14.95 -7.12
N PRO A 15 -5.45 14.45 -8.30
CA PRO A 15 -5.58 15.19 -9.53
C PRO A 15 -7.04 15.62 -9.71
N CYS A 16 -7.26 16.93 -9.85
CA CYS A 16 -8.59 17.48 -10.10
C CYS A 16 -9.03 17.06 -11.51
N LEU A 17 -9.91 16.07 -11.60
CA LEU A 17 -10.52 15.66 -12.86
C LEU A 17 -11.55 16.70 -13.29
N SER A 18 -11.60 17.00 -14.59
CA SER A 18 -12.73 17.69 -15.19
C SER A 18 -13.98 16.79 -15.17
N PRO A 19 -15.19 17.36 -15.30
CA PRO A 19 -16.42 16.57 -15.36
C PRO A 19 -16.43 15.57 -16.53
N GLU A 20 -15.76 15.90 -17.63
CA GLU A 20 -15.64 15.04 -18.81
C GLU A 20 -14.73 13.83 -18.51
N GLU A 21 -13.56 14.07 -17.91
CA GLU A 21 -12.64 13.00 -17.50
C GLU A 21 -13.24 12.12 -16.40
N GLU A 22 -14.00 12.70 -15.47
CA GLU A 22 -14.71 11.94 -14.44
C GLU A 22 -15.78 11.03 -15.05
N ALA A 23 -16.55 11.54 -16.02
CA ALA A 23 -17.55 10.74 -16.74
C ALA A 23 -16.92 9.59 -17.54
N GLU A 24 -15.80 9.85 -18.23
CA GLU A 24 -15.05 8.82 -18.95
C GLU A 24 -14.49 7.75 -18.00
N ALA A 25 -13.90 8.16 -16.88
CA ALA A 25 -13.39 7.25 -15.86
C ALA A 25 -14.50 6.39 -15.26
N LEU A 26 -15.66 6.98 -14.94
CA LEU A 26 -16.82 6.25 -14.44
C LEU A 26 -17.36 5.25 -15.47
N ALA A 27 -17.44 5.64 -16.74
CA ALA A 27 -17.86 4.74 -17.82
C ALA A 27 -16.92 3.55 -17.98
N LEU A 28 -15.60 3.78 -17.85
CA LEU A 28 -14.60 2.70 -17.82
C LEU A 28 -14.81 1.78 -16.61
N LEU A 29 -14.97 2.34 -15.41
CA LEU A 29 -15.12 1.57 -14.16
C LEU A 29 -16.41 0.74 -14.10
N GLN A 30 -17.46 1.15 -14.83
CA GLN A 30 -18.73 0.43 -14.90
C GLN A 30 -18.81 -0.58 -16.06
N ALA A 31 -17.77 -0.65 -16.89
CA ALA A 31 -17.77 -1.55 -18.04
C ALA A 31 -17.77 -3.03 -17.60
N PRO A 32 -18.62 -3.90 -18.17
CA PRO A 32 -18.68 -5.32 -17.79
C PRO A 32 -17.39 -6.08 -18.16
N ASP A 33 -16.65 -5.57 -19.14
CA ASP A 33 -15.37 -6.08 -19.65
C ASP A 33 -14.14 -5.38 -19.00
N LEU A 34 -14.30 -4.72 -17.85
CA LEU A 34 -13.25 -3.92 -17.21
C LEU A 34 -11.91 -4.68 -17.06
N LEU A 35 -11.94 -5.93 -16.59
CA LEU A 35 -10.72 -6.73 -16.42
C LEU A 35 -10.01 -7.03 -17.74
N GLU A 36 -10.78 -7.18 -18.83
CA GLU A 36 -10.23 -7.40 -20.16
C GLU A 36 -9.58 -6.14 -20.70
N ARG A 37 -10.19 -4.97 -20.44
CA ARG A 37 -9.60 -3.66 -20.78
C ARG A 37 -8.32 -3.39 -20.02
N VAL A 38 -8.27 -3.70 -18.72
CA VAL A 38 -7.04 -3.59 -17.91
C VAL A 38 -5.95 -4.50 -18.46
N ALA A 39 -6.27 -5.76 -18.80
CA ALA A 39 -5.31 -6.66 -19.41
C ALA A 39 -4.79 -6.14 -20.76
N ALA A 40 -5.69 -5.63 -21.62
CA ALA A 40 -5.31 -5.05 -22.91
C ALA A 40 -4.42 -3.81 -22.76
N ALA A 41 -4.63 -3.00 -21.72
CA ALA A 41 -3.77 -1.86 -21.42
C ALA A 41 -2.35 -2.31 -21.02
N TYR A 42 -2.21 -3.39 -20.25
CA TYR A 42 -0.90 -3.97 -19.95
C TYR A 42 -0.20 -4.54 -21.19
N GLU A 43 -0.95 -5.19 -22.08
CA GLU A 43 -0.42 -5.68 -23.36
C GLU A 43 0.04 -4.52 -24.25
N ALA A 44 -0.73 -3.43 -24.32
CA ALA A 44 -0.35 -2.21 -25.04
C ALA A 44 0.90 -1.52 -24.45
N ALA A 45 1.12 -1.65 -23.13
CA ALA A 45 2.33 -1.21 -22.45
C ALA A 45 3.54 -2.16 -22.65
N GLY A 46 3.38 -3.24 -23.43
CA GLY A 46 4.45 -4.16 -23.83
C GLY A 46 4.63 -5.37 -22.92
N ILE A 47 3.72 -5.63 -21.98
CA ILE A 47 3.80 -6.79 -21.08
C ILE A 47 2.88 -7.90 -21.62
N THR A 48 3.47 -8.98 -22.11
CA THR A 48 2.73 -10.09 -22.73
C THR A 48 2.97 -11.41 -22.00
N GLY A 49 2.02 -12.34 -22.09
CA GLY A 49 2.17 -13.71 -21.55
C GLY A 49 1.80 -13.91 -20.07
N GLU A 50 1.56 -12.85 -19.31
CA GLU A 50 1.36 -12.91 -17.85
C GLU A 50 -0.01 -12.39 -17.39
N LYS A 51 -1.04 -12.48 -18.25
CA LYS A 51 -2.38 -11.88 -18.03
C LYS A 51 -2.96 -12.18 -16.65
N THR A 52 -2.98 -13.44 -16.24
CA THR A 52 -3.57 -13.86 -14.96
C THR A 52 -2.81 -13.28 -13.77
N ASN A 53 -1.48 -13.31 -13.80
CA ASN A 53 -0.65 -12.83 -12.72
C ASN A 53 -0.71 -11.30 -12.59
N LEU A 54 -0.76 -10.59 -13.72
CA LEU A 54 -0.96 -9.13 -13.76
C LEU A 54 -2.30 -8.73 -13.16
N LEU A 55 -3.39 -9.38 -13.57
CA LEU A 55 -4.72 -9.07 -13.04
C LEU A 55 -4.82 -9.35 -11.54
N ALA A 56 -4.29 -10.48 -11.07
CA ALA A 56 -4.25 -10.80 -9.65
C ALA A 56 -3.48 -9.74 -8.85
N ALA A 57 -2.30 -9.34 -9.34
CA ALA A 57 -1.48 -8.31 -8.70
C ALA A 57 -2.13 -6.91 -8.75
N TYR A 58 -2.78 -6.55 -9.87
CA TYR A 58 -3.51 -5.30 -10.03
C TYR A 58 -4.68 -5.19 -9.04
N LEU A 59 -5.46 -6.27 -8.88
CA LEU A 59 -6.56 -6.33 -7.91
C LEU A 59 -6.04 -6.22 -6.48
N ALA A 60 -4.94 -6.90 -6.15
CA ALA A 60 -4.30 -6.78 -4.85
C ALA A 60 -3.80 -5.35 -4.60
N ALA A 61 -3.16 -4.71 -5.57
CA ALA A 61 -2.71 -3.32 -5.46
C ALA A 61 -3.87 -2.32 -5.32
N THR A 62 -5.00 -2.56 -6.00
CA THR A 62 -6.22 -1.74 -5.91
C THR A 62 -6.91 -1.90 -4.56
N SER A 63 -6.83 -3.08 -3.94
CA SER A 63 -7.42 -3.35 -2.63
C SER A 63 -6.90 -2.45 -1.49
N ARG A 64 -5.82 -1.66 -1.71
CA ARG A 64 -5.33 -0.62 -0.77
C ARG A 64 -6.38 0.41 -0.36
N LYS A 65 -7.43 0.58 -1.16
CA LYS A 65 -8.55 1.48 -0.87
C LYS A 65 -9.65 0.80 -0.03
N LEU A 66 -9.58 -0.52 0.15
CA LEU A 66 -10.51 -1.27 1.00
C LEU A 66 -10.04 -1.29 2.46
N GLU A 67 -10.95 -1.64 3.38
CA GLU A 67 -10.63 -1.79 4.80
C GLU A 67 -9.59 -2.90 5.07
N LYS A 68 -9.66 -3.98 4.29
CA LYS A 68 -8.77 -5.13 4.40
C LYS A 68 -8.02 -5.31 3.07
N PRO A 69 -6.88 -4.62 2.87
CA PRO A 69 -6.08 -4.80 1.68
C PRO A 69 -5.50 -6.22 1.61
N LEU A 70 -5.38 -6.71 0.39
CA LEU A 70 -4.80 -8.00 0.04
C LEU A 70 -3.27 -7.87 -0.05
N ALA A 71 -2.57 -8.94 0.34
CA ALA A 71 -1.15 -9.10 0.15
C ALA A 71 -0.88 -10.20 -0.88
N VAL A 72 0.04 -9.97 -1.81
CA VAL A 72 0.45 -10.93 -2.83
C VAL A 72 1.96 -11.14 -2.76
N ILE A 73 2.39 -12.38 -2.95
CA ILE A 73 3.80 -12.75 -3.08
C ILE A 73 4.01 -13.23 -4.52
N ILE A 74 4.96 -12.61 -5.22
CA ILE A 74 5.38 -13.06 -6.55
C ILE A 74 6.56 -14.02 -6.37
N GLN A 75 6.32 -15.30 -6.67
CA GLN A 75 7.33 -16.34 -6.70
C GLN A 75 7.64 -16.72 -8.15
N SER A 76 8.91 -16.70 -8.52
CA SER A 76 9.35 -17.04 -9.87
C SER A 76 10.77 -17.56 -9.83
N THR A 77 11.16 -18.33 -10.85
CA THR A 77 12.56 -18.68 -11.07
C THR A 77 13.38 -17.44 -11.41
N SER A 78 14.69 -17.49 -11.14
CA SER A 78 15.59 -16.37 -11.47
C SER A 78 15.48 -16.00 -12.96
N ALA A 79 15.53 -14.70 -13.27
CA ALA A 79 15.38 -14.11 -14.60
C ALA A 79 14.02 -14.33 -15.31
N ALA A 80 13.00 -14.90 -14.66
CA ALA A 80 11.67 -15.09 -15.23
C ALA A 80 10.79 -13.82 -15.27
N GLY A 81 11.37 -12.63 -15.05
CA GLY A 81 10.62 -11.36 -15.14
C GLY A 81 9.81 -10.97 -13.90
N LYS A 82 10.08 -11.52 -12.71
CA LYS A 82 9.42 -11.12 -11.44
C LYS A 82 9.43 -9.61 -11.22
N SER A 83 10.61 -8.99 -11.34
CA SER A 83 10.75 -7.53 -11.17
C SER A 83 10.00 -6.78 -12.26
N THR A 84 10.00 -7.29 -13.49
CA THR A 84 9.23 -6.74 -14.61
C THR A 84 7.74 -6.76 -14.33
N LEU A 85 7.21 -7.87 -13.81
CA LEU A 85 5.79 -7.97 -13.43
C LEU A 85 5.44 -6.99 -12.32
N MET A 86 6.28 -6.90 -11.29
CA MET A 86 6.06 -5.95 -10.20
C MET A 86 6.05 -4.50 -10.71
N ASP A 87 7.04 -4.14 -11.53
CA ASP A 87 7.19 -2.79 -12.06
C ASP A 87 6.10 -2.42 -13.06
N ALA A 88 5.64 -3.40 -13.85
CA ALA A 88 4.46 -3.29 -14.69
C ALA A 88 3.22 -2.95 -13.86
N VAL A 89 2.94 -3.71 -12.81
CA VAL A 89 1.74 -3.48 -11.99
C VAL A 89 1.80 -2.09 -11.34
N LEU A 90 2.95 -1.73 -10.78
CA LEU A 90 3.18 -0.44 -10.13
C LEU A 90 3.08 0.76 -11.09
N SER A 91 3.40 0.62 -12.37
CA SER A 91 3.33 1.73 -13.34
C SER A 91 1.90 2.21 -13.62
N PHE A 92 0.89 1.39 -13.30
CA PHE A 92 -0.53 1.73 -13.42
C PHE A 92 -1.07 2.46 -12.20
N PHE A 93 -0.22 2.73 -11.22
CA PHE A 93 -0.58 3.45 -10.01
C PHE A 93 0.24 4.73 -9.87
N PRO A 94 -0.34 5.78 -9.28
CA PRO A 94 0.35 7.03 -9.04
C PRO A 94 1.61 6.84 -8.17
N GLY A 95 2.69 7.53 -8.51
CA GLY A 95 3.99 7.42 -7.84
C GLY A 95 3.97 7.79 -6.37
N GLU A 96 3.05 8.67 -5.98
CA GLU A 96 2.77 9.12 -4.62
C GLU A 96 2.03 8.08 -3.77
N GLU A 97 1.31 7.14 -4.40
CA GLU A 97 0.58 6.07 -3.72
C GLU A 97 1.38 4.76 -3.66
N GLN A 98 2.67 4.79 -4.00
CA GLN A 98 3.54 3.63 -3.95
C GLN A 98 4.84 3.91 -3.21
N VAL A 99 5.28 2.92 -2.45
CA VAL A 99 6.56 2.90 -1.74
C VAL A 99 7.27 1.61 -2.11
N LYS A 100 8.37 1.73 -2.85
CA LYS A 100 9.17 0.59 -3.32
C LYS A 100 10.50 0.54 -2.57
N TYR A 101 10.81 -0.63 -2.00
CA TYR A 101 12.08 -0.92 -1.36
C TYR A 101 12.75 -2.14 -1.98
N SER A 102 14.03 -2.03 -2.29
CA SER A 102 14.83 -3.17 -2.76
C SER A 102 15.00 -4.21 -1.66
N ALA A 103 15.38 -3.76 -0.46
CA ALA A 103 15.47 -4.58 0.73
C ALA A 103 15.07 -3.73 1.96
N MET A 104 14.48 -4.37 2.98
CA MET A 104 14.16 -3.73 4.25
C MET A 104 14.74 -4.55 5.41
N THR A 105 15.03 -3.88 6.53
CA THR A 105 15.38 -4.55 7.78
C THR A 105 14.14 -4.69 8.66
N GLY A 106 14.10 -5.67 9.57
CA GLY A 106 12.94 -5.84 10.45
C GLY A 106 12.59 -4.60 11.29
N GLN A 107 13.56 -3.73 11.54
CA GLN A 107 13.36 -2.49 12.26
C GLN A 107 12.86 -1.33 11.38
N SER A 108 13.21 -1.31 10.08
CA SER A 108 12.84 -0.18 9.21
C SER A 108 11.33 -0.01 9.06
N LEU A 109 10.54 -1.10 9.13
CA LEU A 109 9.07 -1.03 9.02
C LEU A 109 8.41 -0.27 10.18
N TYR A 110 9.03 -0.25 11.37
CA TYR A 110 8.53 0.48 12.53
C TYR A 110 8.80 1.99 12.45
N TYR A 111 9.91 2.38 11.82
CA TYR A 111 10.22 3.79 11.55
C TYR A 111 9.51 4.32 10.30
N LEU A 112 9.07 3.41 9.42
CA LEU A 112 8.20 3.71 8.29
C LEU A 112 6.84 4.28 8.70
N GLY A 113 6.46 4.24 9.98
CA GLY A 113 5.26 4.92 10.49
C GLY A 113 5.29 6.44 10.31
N GLU A 114 6.48 7.03 10.18
CA GLU A 114 6.63 8.43 9.80
C GLU A 114 6.28 8.68 8.32
N ALA A 115 6.42 7.65 7.47
CA ALA A 115 5.97 7.66 6.10
C ALA A 115 4.53 7.13 6.03
N ASN A 116 3.54 8.01 5.89
CA ASN A 116 2.12 7.66 5.81
C ASN A 116 1.85 6.49 4.83
N LEU A 117 1.67 5.26 5.35
CA LEU A 117 1.43 4.04 4.56
C LEU A 117 -0.05 3.83 4.21
N LYS A 118 -0.93 4.69 4.71
CA LYS A 118 -2.36 4.59 4.50
C LYS A 118 -2.69 4.74 3.02
N HIS A 119 -3.47 3.80 2.48
CA HIS A 119 -3.86 3.76 1.07
C HIS A 119 -2.68 3.77 0.08
N ARG A 120 -1.50 3.29 0.49
CA ARG A 120 -0.32 3.15 -0.36
C ARG A 120 0.06 1.69 -0.57
N ILE A 121 0.68 1.41 -1.71
CA ILE A 121 1.24 0.11 -2.05
C ILE A 121 2.66 0.03 -1.48
N LEU A 122 2.92 -0.97 -0.63
CA LEU A 122 4.27 -1.30 -0.17
C LEU A 122 4.83 -2.45 -1.02
N ALA A 123 5.80 -2.15 -1.87
CA ALA A 123 6.47 -3.12 -2.74
C ALA A 123 7.87 -3.45 -2.22
N ILE A 124 8.15 -4.74 -2.01
CA ILE A 124 9.43 -5.26 -1.48
C ILE A 124 10.00 -6.21 -2.52
N VAL A 125 11.17 -5.88 -3.08
CA VAL A 125 11.76 -6.62 -4.21
C VAL A 125 12.39 -7.94 -3.74
N GLU A 126 13.26 -7.88 -2.74
CA GLU A 126 14.05 -9.02 -2.28
C GLU A 126 13.36 -9.83 -1.17
N GLU A 127 13.39 -11.16 -1.30
CA GLU A 127 12.78 -12.09 -0.34
C GLU A 127 13.47 -12.01 1.03
N GLU A 128 14.80 -11.92 1.08
CA GLU A 128 15.54 -11.76 2.34
C GLU A 128 15.12 -10.48 3.11
N GLY A 129 14.72 -9.43 2.38
CA GLY A 129 14.21 -8.20 2.99
C GLY A 129 12.83 -8.39 3.60
N ALA A 130 11.96 -9.16 2.93
CA ALA A 130 10.65 -9.52 3.45
C ALA A 130 10.76 -10.49 4.64
N GLU A 131 11.70 -11.44 4.61
CA GLU A 131 11.93 -12.39 5.70
C GLU A 131 12.33 -11.69 7.00
N LYS A 132 13.30 -10.75 6.90
CA LYS A 132 13.77 -9.94 8.03
C LYS A 132 12.65 -9.09 8.65
N ALA A 133 11.64 -8.70 7.87
CA ALA A 133 10.48 -7.94 8.32
C ALA A 133 9.19 -8.77 8.47
N SER A 134 9.27 -10.09 8.33
CA SER A 134 8.10 -10.97 8.17
C SER A 134 7.11 -10.87 9.34
N TYR A 135 7.62 -10.77 10.58
CA TYR A 135 6.77 -10.62 11.75
C TYR A 135 5.98 -9.31 11.73
N ALA A 136 6.64 -8.20 11.44
CA ALA A 136 6.00 -6.89 11.36
C ALA A 136 5.02 -6.82 10.17
N LEU A 137 5.35 -7.44 9.03
CA LEU A 137 4.43 -7.54 7.90
C LEU A 137 3.17 -8.36 8.22
N LYS A 138 3.31 -9.46 9.01
CA LYS A 138 2.17 -10.25 9.47
C LYS A 138 1.25 -9.43 10.38
N LEU A 139 1.81 -8.71 11.35
CA LEU A 139 1.04 -7.83 12.23
C LEU A 139 0.34 -6.72 11.43
N LEU A 140 1.02 -6.09 10.47
CA LEU A 140 0.41 -5.08 9.60
C LEU A 140 -0.75 -5.68 8.78
N GLN A 141 -0.63 -6.92 8.30
CA GLN A 141 -1.69 -7.59 7.56
C GLN A 141 -2.88 -7.98 8.44
N SER A 142 -2.64 -8.49 9.66
CA SER A 142 -3.69 -8.94 10.58
C SER A 142 -4.37 -7.79 11.32
N GLU A 143 -3.60 -6.81 11.79
CA GLU A 143 -4.07 -5.75 12.68
C GLU A 143 -4.23 -4.41 11.94
N GLY A 144 -3.43 -4.16 10.90
CA GLY A 144 -3.52 -2.94 10.09
C GLY A 144 -2.82 -1.74 10.69
N GLU A 145 -2.23 -1.93 11.85
CA GLU A 145 -1.42 -0.96 12.55
C GLU A 145 -0.19 -1.69 13.10
N LEU A 146 0.95 -1.02 13.09
CA LEU A 146 2.16 -1.44 13.78
C LEU A 146 2.43 -0.42 14.87
N THR A 147 2.55 -0.87 16.11
CA THR A 147 2.94 0.00 17.23
C THR A 147 4.23 -0.50 17.81
N ILE A 148 5.22 0.37 17.93
CA ILE A 148 6.44 0.11 18.69
C ILE A 148 6.57 1.12 19.82
N ALA A 149 6.89 0.63 21.02
CA ALA A 149 7.39 1.47 22.09
C ALA A 149 8.91 1.59 21.91
N SER A 150 9.38 2.76 21.49
CA SER A 150 10.81 3.07 21.40
C SER A 150 11.21 4.00 22.54
N THR A 151 12.32 3.71 23.20
CA THR A 151 12.87 4.64 24.20
C THR A 151 13.66 5.74 23.50
N GLY A 152 13.13 6.96 23.52
CA GLY A 152 13.86 8.14 23.05
C GLY A 152 14.65 8.79 24.18
N LYS A 153 15.93 9.11 23.94
CA LYS A 153 16.71 9.97 24.84
C LYS A 153 16.36 11.43 24.54
N ASP A 154 15.84 12.16 25.53
CA ASP A 154 15.76 13.62 25.45
C ASP A 154 17.17 14.20 25.62
N PRO A 155 17.66 15.08 24.73
CA PRO A 155 18.99 15.68 24.87
C PRO A 155 19.13 16.58 26.11
N THR A 156 18.01 16.99 26.71
CA THR A 156 17.94 17.85 27.90
C THR A 156 17.45 17.16 29.17
N ALA A 157 17.01 15.90 29.11
CA ALA A 157 16.51 15.17 30.28
C ALA A 157 17.21 13.81 30.42
N ALA A 158 17.91 13.62 31.55
CA ALA A 158 18.53 12.35 31.95
C ALA A 158 17.50 11.27 32.37
N VAL A 159 16.27 11.34 31.84
CA VAL A 159 15.19 10.41 32.12
C VAL A 159 14.75 9.78 30.80
N TRP A 160 14.83 8.45 30.73
CA TRP A 160 14.32 7.67 29.61
C TRP A 160 12.79 7.76 29.61
N LYS A 161 12.20 8.34 28.57
CA LYS A 161 10.74 8.35 28.38
C LYS A 161 10.37 7.35 27.27
N PRO A 162 9.43 6.44 27.50
CA PRO A 162 8.88 5.61 26.43
C PRO A 162 8.16 6.53 25.43
N ARG A 163 8.50 6.40 24.15
CA ARG A 163 7.88 7.10 23.03
C ARG A 163 7.23 6.05 22.13
N ASN A 164 5.94 6.16 21.90
CA ASN A 164 5.23 5.21 21.05
C ASN A 164 5.17 5.77 19.62
N THR A 165 5.60 4.98 18.64
CA THR A 165 5.43 5.27 17.21
C THR A 165 4.44 4.26 16.64
N THR A 166 3.39 4.76 15.99
CA THR A 166 2.33 3.94 15.39
C THR A 166 2.30 4.15 13.87
N SER A 167 2.57 3.10 13.09
CA SER A 167 2.35 3.06 11.65
C SER A 167 0.95 2.52 11.38
N LYS A 168 0.13 3.20 10.57
CA LYS A 168 -1.21 2.72 10.19
C LYS A 168 -1.29 2.43 8.70
N ALA A 169 -1.79 1.23 8.36
CA ALA A 169 -2.17 0.85 6.99
C ALA A 169 -3.69 0.90 6.77
N ARG A 170 -4.52 0.89 7.83
CA ARG A 170 -6.00 1.00 7.74
C ARG A 170 -6.52 2.36 8.22
N SER A 171 -7.64 2.82 7.66
CA SER A 171 -8.48 3.84 8.29
C SER A 171 -9.32 3.21 9.41
N ARG A 172 -9.49 3.91 10.53
CA ARG A 172 -10.62 3.61 11.43
C ARG A 172 -11.90 3.91 10.66
N SER A 173 -12.78 2.93 10.54
CA SER A 173 -14.12 3.15 10.01
C SER A 173 -14.86 4.10 10.96
N CYS A 174 -15.13 5.33 10.50
CA CYS A 174 -16.21 6.12 11.07
C CYS A 174 -17.52 5.54 10.52
N SER A 175 -18.01 4.46 11.12
CA SER A 175 -19.41 4.08 10.93
C SER A 175 -20.26 5.04 11.79
N PRO A 176 -21.15 5.86 11.20
CA PRO A 176 -22.12 6.61 12.00
C PRO A 176 -23.03 5.62 12.74
N PRO A 177 -23.44 5.91 13.99
CA PRO A 177 -24.36 5.05 14.71
C PRO A 177 -25.69 4.96 13.95
N LEU A 178 -26.15 3.74 13.69
CA LEU A 178 -27.47 3.50 13.10
C LEU A 178 -28.54 4.10 14.02
N PRO A 179 -29.53 4.84 13.48
CA PRO A 179 -30.64 5.34 14.28
C PRO A 179 -31.48 4.15 14.77
N SER A 180 -31.61 4.01 16.08
CA SER A 180 -32.53 3.05 16.70
C SER A 180 -33.97 3.43 16.35
N THR A 181 -34.61 2.67 15.48
CA THR A 181 -36.05 2.78 15.22
C THR A 181 -36.81 2.21 16.41
N SER A 182 -37.16 3.08 17.36
CA SER A 182 -38.20 2.81 18.35
C SER A 182 -39.54 2.78 17.63
N THR A 183 -39.96 1.58 17.20
CA THR A 183 -41.36 1.33 16.88
C THR A 183 -42.10 1.18 18.20
N ARG A 184 -42.81 2.24 18.60
CA ARG A 184 -43.72 2.22 19.73
C ARG A 184 -45.11 1.88 19.17
N ASN A 185 -45.63 0.71 19.55
CA ASN A 185 -47.05 0.37 19.42
C ASN A 185 -47.90 1.31 20.27
#